data_AF-A0A6I9MYA4-F1
#
_entry.id   AF-A0A6I9MYA4-F1
#
_cell.length_a   1.000
_cell.length_b   1.000
_cell.length_c   1.000
_cell.angle_alpha   90.00
_cell.angle_beta   90.00
_cell.angle_gamma   90.00
#
_symmetry.space_group_name_H-M   'P 1'
#
loop_
_entity.id
_entity.type
_entity.pdbx_description
1 polymer ?
#
loop_
_entity_poly.entity_id
_entity_poly.type
_entity_poly.pdbx_seq_one_letter_code
_entity_poly.pdbx_strand_id
1 'polypeptide(L)'
;QNAIINGTDGNNAALSLTGSLLCLQVFHSLFWPLEFTVPNRDNNKCYAKIICNKLDNDRVIGFHYLGPNAGEVTQGFGTAMKCGATKEQLDNTIGIHPTCAEIFTTLEVTKSSGGEITAAGC
;
A
#
# COMPACT_ATOMS: atom_id res chain seq x y z
N GLN A 1 9.87 -12.00 -4.56
CA GLN A 1 9.84 -11.14 -3.35
C GLN A 1 10.47 -9.77 -3.63
N ASN A 2 11.72 -9.66 -4.09
CA ASN A 2 12.35 -8.35 -4.41
C ASN A 2 11.62 -7.51 -5.49
N ALA A 3 10.91 -8.11 -6.44
CA ALA A 3 10.24 -7.37 -7.52
C ALA A 3 9.05 -6.50 -7.05
N ILE A 4 8.31 -6.94 -6.01
CA ILE A 4 7.19 -6.19 -5.42
C ILE A 4 7.70 -4.96 -4.65
N ILE A 5 8.84 -5.12 -3.97
CA ILE A 5 9.47 -4.11 -3.10
C ILE A 5 10.25 -3.08 -3.95
N ASN A 6 10.95 -3.56 -4.99
CA ASN A 6 11.71 -2.75 -5.94
C ASN A 6 10.87 -2.20 -7.10
N GLY A 7 9.59 -2.58 -7.17
CA GLY A 7 8.56 -1.84 -7.91
C GLY A 7 8.68 -1.85 -9.44
N THR A 8 9.46 -2.74 -10.05
CA THR A 8 9.61 -2.79 -11.50
C THR A 8 8.32 -3.22 -12.21
N ASP A 9 7.53 -4.11 -11.63
CA ASP A 9 6.51 -4.83 -12.39
C ASP A 9 5.18 -4.06 -12.42
N GLY A 10 4.71 -3.60 -11.24
CA GLY A 10 3.45 -2.86 -11.10
C GLY A 10 3.49 -1.41 -11.60
N ASN A 11 4.66 -0.76 -11.56
CA ASN A 11 4.81 0.61 -12.07
C ASN A 11 4.75 0.64 -13.60
N ASN A 12 5.23 -0.40 -14.28
CA ASN A 12 5.22 -0.49 -15.74
C ASN A 12 3.81 -0.66 -16.30
N ALA A 13 2.96 -1.45 -15.65
CA ALA A 13 1.55 -1.56 -16.03
C ALA A 13 0.80 -0.23 -15.79
N ALA A 14 1.00 0.41 -14.64
CA ALA A 14 0.43 1.73 -14.36
C ALA A 14 0.91 2.80 -15.36
N LEU A 15 2.17 2.75 -15.78
CA LEU A 15 2.75 3.64 -16.79
C LEU A 15 2.04 3.48 -18.15
N SER A 16 1.65 2.26 -18.54
CA SER A 16 0.89 2.05 -19.78
C SER A 16 -0.50 2.70 -19.75
N LEU A 17 -1.11 2.85 -18.56
CA LEU A 17 -2.42 3.45 -18.38
C LEU A 17 -2.36 4.99 -18.37
N THR A 18 -1.31 5.57 -17.78
CA THR A 18 -1.20 7.03 -17.62
C THR A 18 -0.29 7.70 -18.66
N GLY A 19 0.55 6.94 -19.37
CA GLY A 19 1.50 7.44 -20.36
C GLY A 19 2.72 8.17 -19.76
N SER A 20 2.77 8.41 -18.44
CA SER A 20 3.89 9.09 -17.78
C SER A 20 4.03 8.70 -16.31
N LEU A 21 5.27 8.44 -15.89
CA LEU A 21 5.65 8.20 -14.49
C LEU A 21 5.46 9.45 -13.62
N LEU A 22 5.52 10.66 -14.20
CA LEU A 22 5.31 11.92 -13.49
C LEU A 22 3.88 12.07 -12.99
N CYS A 23 2.94 11.34 -13.58
CA CYS A 23 1.51 11.35 -13.21
C CYS A 23 1.19 10.34 -12.10
N LEU A 24 2.14 9.50 -11.71
CA LEU A 24 1.94 8.48 -10.68
C LEU A 24 2.50 8.94 -9.34
N GLN A 25 1.79 8.61 -8.26
CA GLN A 25 2.30 8.69 -6.90
C GLN A 25 2.18 7.32 -6.24
N VAL A 26 3.23 6.91 -5.55
CA VAL A 26 3.29 5.59 -4.92
C VAL A 26 3.48 5.78 -3.43
N PHE A 27 2.45 5.44 -2.65
CA PHE A 27 2.52 5.43 -1.20
C PHE A 27 2.82 4.02 -0.71
N HIS A 28 3.68 3.89 0.30
CA HIS A 28 4.10 2.58 0.78
C HIS A 28 4.67 2.60 2.19
N SER A 29 4.56 1.47 2.87
CA SER A 29 5.15 1.26 4.19
C SER A 29 5.49 -0.21 4.41
N LEU A 30 6.49 -0.48 5.25
CA LEU A 30 6.63 -1.79 5.90
C LEU A 30 5.75 -1.81 7.15
N PHE A 31 5.38 -3.01 7.60
CA PHE A 31 4.65 -3.17 8.85
C PHE A 31 5.01 -4.49 9.52
N TRP A 32 4.71 -4.59 10.82
CA TRP A 32 4.94 -5.78 11.62
C TRP A 32 3.63 -6.25 12.26
N PRO A 33 3.01 -7.33 11.74
CA PRO A 33 1.81 -7.89 12.35
C PRO A 33 1.97 -8.07 13.85
N LEU A 34 0.96 -7.67 14.64
CA LEU A 34 1.02 -7.82 16.10
C LEU A 34 1.28 -9.27 16.51
N GLU A 35 0.71 -10.23 15.79
CA GLU A 35 0.89 -11.67 16.02
C GLU A 35 2.32 -12.16 15.77
N PHE A 36 3.17 -11.35 15.13
CA PHE A 36 4.56 -11.68 14.86
C PHE A 36 5.51 -11.21 15.97
N THR A 37 5.04 -10.31 16.86
CA THR A 37 5.84 -9.75 17.95
C THR A 37 6.20 -10.79 19.02
N VAL A 38 5.20 -11.50 19.56
CA VAL A 38 5.37 -12.53 20.59
C VAL A 38 6.28 -13.69 20.14
N PRO A 39 6.10 -14.30 18.95
CA PRO A 39 7.00 -15.35 18.46
C PRO A 39 8.35 -14.81 17.96
N ASN A 40 8.62 -13.50 18.08
CA ASN A 40 9.84 -12.83 17.64
C ASN A 40 10.19 -13.13 16.17
N ARG A 41 9.19 -13.07 15.29
CA ARG A 41 9.41 -13.16 13.85
C ARG A 41 10.02 -11.85 13.34
N ASP A 42 10.84 -11.94 12.30
CA ASP A 42 11.48 -10.79 11.66
C ASP A 42 10.49 -9.65 11.40
N ASN A 43 10.83 -8.47 11.93
CA ASN A 43 10.19 -7.21 11.58
C ASN A 43 10.56 -6.80 10.13
N ASN A 44 9.79 -5.89 9.54
CA ASN A 44 10.08 -5.21 8.28
C ASN A 44 10.12 -6.17 7.07
N LYS A 45 9.33 -7.24 7.13
CA LYS A 45 9.13 -8.21 6.04
C LYS A 45 7.78 -8.05 5.33
N CYS A 46 6.77 -7.56 6.04
CA CYS A 46 5.47 -7.29 5.44
C CYS A 46 5.46 -5.88 4.84
N TYR A 47 4.76 -5.71 3.72
CA TYR A 47 4.83 -4.51 2.89
C TYR A 47 3.45 -4.17 2.31
N ALA A 48 3.09 -2.88 2.38
CA ALA A 48 1.88 -2.32 1.81
C ALA A 48 2.24 -1.23 0.81
N LYS A 49 1.56 -1.20 -0.34
CA LYS A 49 1.74 -0.18 -1.38
C LYS A 49 0.43 0.09 -2.12
N ILE A 50 0.16 1.36 -2.37
CA ILE A 50 -0.85 1.81 -3.32
C ILE A 50 -0.22 2.67 -4.42
N ILE A 51 -0.81 2.63 -5.60
CA ILE A 51 -0.42 3.42 -6.76
C ILE A 51 -1.59 4.33 -7.10
N CYS A 52 -1.35 5.63 -7.05
CA CYS A 52 -2.35 6.67 -7.29
C CYS A 52 -2.07 7.41 -8.59
N ASN A 53 -3.14 7.74 -9.32
CA ASN A 53 -3.07 8.61 -10.50
C ASN A 53 -3.33 10.07 -10.09
N LYS A 54 -2.30 10.91 -10.09
CA LYS A 54 -2.39 12.34 -9.73
C LYS A 54 -3.31 13.13 -10.65
N LEU A 55 -3.50 12.68 -11.89
CA LEU A 55 -4.38 13.36 -12.85
C LEU A 55 -5.87 13.06 -12.62
N ASP A 56 -6.19 12.09 -11.77
CA ASP A 56 -7.54 11.61 -11.50
C ASP A 56 -7.80 11.60 -9.99
N ASN A 57 -7.60 12.76 -9.35
CA ASN A 57 -7.83 12.99 -7.92
C ASN A 57 -7.21 11.93 -7.00
N ASP A 58 -5.96 11.52 -7.30
CA ASP A 58 -5.26 10.44 -6.61
C ASP A 58 -6.07 9.12 -6.53
N ARG A 59 -6.82 8.81 -7.59
CA ARG A 59 -7.50 7.52 -7.73
C ARG A 59 -6.51 6.39 -7.57
N VAL A 60 -6.87 5.41 -6.75
CA VAL A 60 -6.09 4.19 -6.53
C VAL A 60 -6.26 3.29 -7.76
N ILE A 61 -5.20 3.19 -8.56
CA ILE A 61 -5.14 2.36 -9.77
C ILE A 61 -4.34 1.06 -9.56
N GLY A 62 -3.67 0.94 -8.41
CA GLY A 62 -2.96 -0.28 -8.03
C GLY A 62 -2.90 -0.44 -6.52
N PHE A 63 -3.05 -1.68 -6.07
CA PHE A 63 -3.03 -2.08 -4.66
C PHE A 63 -2.14 -3.32 -4.52
N HIS A 64 -1.18 -3.28 -3.62
CA HIS A 64 -0.25 -4.38 -3.37
C HIS A 64 -0.08 -4.59 -1.87
N TYR A 65 -0.21 -5.84 -1.47
CA TYR A 65 -0.08 -6.25 -0.08
C TYR A 65 0.75 -7.53 0.00
N LEU A 66 1.77 -7.51 0.84
CA LEU A 66 2.60 -8.65 1.20
C LEU A 66 2.52 -8.82 2.72
N GLY A 67 1.76 -9.80 3.18
CA GLY A 67 1.53 -10.06 4.60
C GLY A 67 0.61 -11.25 4.81
N PRO A 68 0.31 -11.61 6.07
CA PRO A 68 -0.66 -12.64 6.40
C PRO A 68 -2.07 -12.27 5.92
N ASN A 69 -2.89 -13.27 5.59
CA ASN A 69 -4.30 -13.07 5.19
C ASN A 69 -4.46 -12.13 3.97
N ALA A 70 -3.54 -12.21 3.02
CA ALA A 70 -3.50 -11.29 1.88
C ALA A 70 -4.76 -11.33 1.00
N GLY A 71 -5.42 -12.49 0.90
CA GLY A 71 -6.67 -12.62 0.15
C GLY A 71 -7.80 -11.83 0.81
N GLU A 72 -7.94 -11.98 2.12
CA GLU A 72 -8.96 -11.36 2.96
C GLU A 72 -8.81 -9.84 2.99
N VAL A 73 -7.58 -9.35 3.17
CA VAL A 73 -7.27 -7.92 3.11
C VAL A 73 -7.62 -7.37 1.72
N THR A 74 -7.12 -8.01 0.66
CA THR A 74 -7.25 -7.48 -0.71
C THR A 74 -8.70 -7.50 -1.22
N GLN A 75 -9.53 -8.45 -0.78
CA GLN A 75 -10.90 -8.60 -1.28
C GLN A 75 -11.77 -7.35 -1.07
N GLY A 76 -11.68 -6.72 0.12
CA GLY A 76 -12.41 -5.49 0.42
C GLY A 76 -11.94 -4.30 -0.44
N PHE A 77 -10.63 -4.11 -0.53
CA PHE A 77 -10.04 -3.04 -1.35
C PHE A 77 -10.30 -3.23 -2.85
N GLY A 78 -10.40 -4.46 -3.34
CA GLY A 78 -10.80 -4.73 -4.72
C GLY A 78 -12.19 -4.15 -5.05
N THR A 79 -13.13 -4.26 -4.12
CA THR A 79 -14.46 -3.62 -4.24
C THR A 79 -14.35 -2.10 -4.18
N ALA A 80 -13.58 -1.56 -3.23
CA ALA A 80 -13.38 -0.11 -3.09
C ALA A 80 -12.77 0.51 -4.37
N MET A 81 -11.77 -0.14 -4.97
CA MET A 81 -11.18 0.29 -6.25
C MET A 81 -12.19 0.27 -7.39
N LYS A 82 -13.09 -0.74 -7.43
CA LYS A 82 -14.17 -0.79 -8.42
C LYS A 82 -15.14 0.38 -8.27
N CYS A 83 -15.34 0.87 -7.05
CA CYS A 83 -16.12 2.08 -6.73
C CYS A 83 -15.35 3.39 -6.94
N GLY A 84 -14.09 3.34 -7.40
CA GLY A 84 -13.28 4.53 -7.67
C GLY A 84 -12.58 5.13 -6.46
N ALA A 85 -12.17 4.29 -5.50
CA ALA A 85 -11.44 4.73 -4.31
C ALA A 85 -10.28 5.69 -4.63
N THR A 86 -10.18 6.78 -3.87
CA THR A 86 -9.07 7.75 -3.91
C THR A 86 -8.20 7.66 -2.66
N LYS A 87 -6.98 8.22 -2.73
CA LYS A 87 -6.11 8.33 -1.54
C LYS A 87 -6.78 9.05 -0.38
N GLU A 88 -7.46 10.17 -0.66
CA GLU A 88 -8.20 10.94 0.34
C GLU A 88 -9.28 10.11 1.05
N GLN A 89 -10.01 9.25 0.32
CA GLN A 89 -11.01 8.38 0.93
C GLN A 89 -10.39 7.32 1.83
N LEU A 90 -9.21 6.78 1.45
CA LEU A 90 -8.47 5.87 2.31
C LEU A 90 -7.98 6.56 3.59
N ASP A 91 -7.49 7.79 3.49
CA ASP A 91 -7.00 8.57 4.64
C ASP A 91 -8.12 8.98 5.60
N ASN A 92 -9.32 9.23 5.07
CA ASN A 92 -10.51 9.52 5.86
C ASN A 92 -11.16 8.26 6.45
N THR A 93 -10.68 7.06 6.10
CA THR A 93 -11.18 5.80 6.67
C THR A 93 -10.50 5.54 8.00
N ILE A 94 -11.27 5.26 9.05
CA ILE A 94 -10.69 4.91 10.36
C ILE A 94 -10.22 3.45 10.34
N GLY A 95 -8.95 3.24 10.67
CA GLY A 95 -8.36 1.91 10.83
C GLY A 95 -8.99 1.10 11.96
N ILE A 96 -9.07 -0.21 11.78
CA ILE A 96 -9.49 -1.15 12.82
C ILE A 96 -8.23 -1.68 13.49
N HIS A 97 -8.07 -1.43 14.78
CA HIS A 97 -6.86 -1.80 15.53
C HIS A 97 -7.10 -2.97 16.51
N PRO A 98 -6.17 -3.94 16.64
CA PRO A 98 -4.95 -4.12 15.84
C PRO A 98 -5.23 -4.99 14.61
N THR A 99 -5.00 -4.48 13.39
CA THR A 99 -5.10 -5.29 12.17
C THR A 99 -4.00 -4.95 11.16
N CYS A 100 -3.56 -5.94 10.39
CA CYS A 100 -2.59 -5.65 9.32
C CYS A 100 -3.17 -4.76 8.21
N ALA A 101 -4.49 -4.71 8.04
CA ALA A 101 -5.14 -3.92 7.00
C ALA A 101 -5.19 -2.42 7.33
N GLU A 102 -5.10 -2.04 8.61
CA GLU A 102 -5.18 -0.64 9.04
C GLU A 102 -4.05 0.22 8.47
N ILE A 103 -2.91 -0.37 8.11
CA ILE A 103 -1.79 0.35 7.50
C ILE A 103 -2.18 1.12 6.25
N PHE A 104 -3.21 0.68 5.52
CA PHE A 104 -3.68 1.36 4.31
C PHE A 104 -4.43 2.66 4.59
N THR A 105 -4.83 2.93 5.83
CA THR A 105 -5.47 4.20 6.22
C THR A 105 -4.47 5.25 6.70
N THR A 106 -3.17 4.92 6.76
CA THR A 106 -2.11 5.80 7.30
C THR A 106 -0.86 5.84 6.42
N LEU A 107 -0.96 5.48 5.12
CA LEU A 107 0.18 5.53 4.21
C LEU A 107 0.56 6.97 3.84
N GLU A 108 1.65 7.48 4.41
CA GLU A 108 2.13 8.86 4.14
C GLU A 108 3.36 8.89 3.23
N VAL A 109 4.29 7.94 3.38
CA VAL A 109 5.59 7.98 2.69
C VAL A 109 5.42 7.61 1.22
N THR A 110 6.00 8.44 0.36
CA THR A 110 5.99 8.21 -1.09
C THR A 110 7.33 7.71 -1.60
N LYS A 111 7.34 6.87 -2.64
CA LYS A 111 8.61 6.46 -3.29
C LYS A 111 9.42 7.67 -3.77
N SER A 112 8.76 8.70 -4.28
CA SER A 112 9.40 9.92 -4.79
C SER A 112 10.01 10.80 -3.70
N SER A 113 9.50 10.74 -2.47
CA SER A 113 10.07 11.52 -1.36
C SER A 113 11.33 10.87 -0.78
N GLY A 114 11.58 9.58 -1.06
CA GLY A 114 12.75 8.87 -0.53
C GLY A 114 12.71 8.70 1.00
N GLY A 115 11.53 8.82 1.62
CA GLY A 115 11.38 8.70 3.07
C GLY A 115 11.61 7.27 3.57
N GLU A 116 11.97 7.15 4.85
CA GLU A 116 12.08 5.87 5.54
C GLU A 116 10.71 5.20 5.68
N ILE A 117 10.66 3.90 5.45
CA ILE A 117 9.42 3.11 5.46
C ILE A 117 9.41 1.99 6.49
N THR A 118 10.46 1.91 7.33
CA THR A 118 10.53 0.89 8.37
C THR A 118 9.55 1.21 9.48
N ALA A 119 8.89 0.18 10.00
CA ALA A 119 7.91 0.32 11.09
C ALA A 119 8.32 -0.51 12.29
N ALA A 120 7.96 -0.05 13.48
CA ALA A 120 8.21 -0.75 14.73
C ALA A 120 7.05 -1.67 15.15
N GLY A 121 5.89 -1.59 14.50
CA GLY A 121 4.66 -2.29 14.85
C GLY A 121 3.49 -1.89 13.96
N CYS A 122 2.31 -2.48 14.23
CA CYS A 122 1.01 -1.91 13.88
C CYS A 122 0.60 -0.91 14.95
#